data_AF-A0A183D531-F1
#
_entry.id   AF-A0A183D531-F1
#
_cell.length_a   1.000
_cell.length_b   1.000
_cell.length_c   1.000
_cell.angle_alpha   90.00
_cell.angle_beta   90.00
_cell.angle_gamma   90.00
#
_symmetry.space_group_name_H-M   'P 1'
#
loop_
_entity.id
_entity.type
_entity.pdbx_description
1 polymer ?
#
loop_
_entity_poly.entity_id
_entity_poly.type
_entity_poly.pdbx_seq_one_letter_code
_entity_poly.pdbx_strand_id
1 'polypeptide(L)'
;LQIIRADTRMTSNINLWLNQTRIVGNASIENLDFKLLESRVRDVDQATFSDLGLFGAEFLEQLLTEILQVGIFMPTMRGVILKSPGLSVHNRYLKVQTYFRMDERFAGRLIQGAVRQTFKSMSDSSAG
;
A
#
# COMPACT_ATOMS: atom_id res chain seq x y z
N LEU A 1 5.10 -27.97 27.94
CA LEU A 1 5.02 -26.93 26.90
C LEU A 1 6.32 -26.95 26.12
N GLN A 2 6.25 -27.33 24.85
CA GLN A 2 7.35 -27.17 23.89
C GLN A 2 7.44 -25.68 23.55
N ILE A 3 8.53 -25.04 23.94
CA ILE A 3 8.73 -23.59 23.79
C ILE A 3 10.05 -23.41 23.05
N ILE A 4 10.01 -22.61 22.00
CA ILE A 4 11.18 -22.08 21.31
C ILE A 4 11.06 -20.55 21.40
N ARG A 5 12.08 -19.90 21.95
CA ARG A 5 12.19 -18.44 21.98
C ARG A 5 13.39 -18.04 21.14
N ALA A 6 13.19 -17.14 20.20
CA ALA A 6 14.25 -16.62 19.37
C ALA A 6 14.07 -15.13 19.12
N ASP A 7 15.17 -14.41 19.06
CA ASP A 7 15.21 -13.08 18.45
C ASP A 7 15.42 -13.26 16.95
N THR A 8 14.67 -12.50 16.15
CA THR A 8 14.75 -12.57 14.68
C THR A 8 15.00 -11.18 14.12
N ARG A 9 15.98 -11.07 13.23
CA ARG A 9 16.25 -9.85 12.47
C ARG A 9 16.16 -10.17 10.98
N MET A 10 15.28 -9.46 10.29
CA MET A 10 15.08 -9.61 8.85
C MET A 10 15.44 -8.31 8.13
N THR A 11 16.15 -8.44 7.01
CA THR A 11 16.38 -7.37 6.04
C THR A 11 15.78 -7.81 4.71
N SER A 12 14.90 -7.00 4.13
CA SER A 12 14.21 -7.30 2.88
C SER A 12 14.26 -6.10 1.94
N ASN A 13 14.43 -6.37 0.65
CA ASN A 13 14.19 -5.39 -0.40
C ASN A 13 12.71 -5.39 -0.76
N ILE A 14 12.14 -4.20 -0.94
CA ILE A 14 10.75 -4.04 -1.37
C ILE A 14 10.74 -3.24 -2.66
N ASN A 15 10.23 -3.85 -3.74
CA ASN A 15 9.98 -3.14 -4.99
C ASN A 15 8.50 -2.79 -5.08
N LEU A 16 8.21 -1.52 -5.38
CA LEU A 16 6.84 -1.01 -5.46
C LEU A 16 6.58 -0.45 -6.86
N TRP A 17 5.36 -0.65 -7.35
CA TRP A 17 4.91 -0.09 -8.60
C TRP A 17 3.41 0.21 -8.57
N LEU A 18 2.94 0.93 -9.58
CA LEU A 18 1.53 1.26 -9.73
C LEU A 18 0.83 0.18 -10.55
N ASN A 19 -0.28 -0.31 -10.01
CA ASN A 19 -1.24 -1.13 -10.72
C ASN A 19 -2.60 -0.43 -10.67
N GLN A 20 -2.95 0.26 -11.75
CA GLN A 20 -4.15 1.10 -11.85
C GLN A 20 -4.21 2.16 -10.72
N THR A 21 -5.14 2.01 -9.78
CA THR A 21 -5.32 2.89 -8.62
C THR A 21 -4.71 2.33 -7.33
N ARG A 22 -3.83 1.32 -7.43
CA ARG A 22 -3.16 0.71 -6.29
C ARG A 22 -1.66 0.84 -6.42
N ILE A 23 -0.99 1.03 -5.30
CA ILE A 23 0.45 0.81 -5.17
C ILE A 23 0.59 -0.64 -4.69
N VAL A 24 1.22 -1.47 -5.50
CA VAL A 24 1.50 -2.89 -5.20
C VAL A 24 3.00 -3.12 -5.19
N GLY A 25 3.42 -4.30 -4.74
CA GLY A 25 4.84 -4.61 -4.68
C GLY A 25 5.17 -6.09 -4.59
N ASN A 26 6.46 -6.36 -4.56
CA ASN A 26 7.03 -7.63 -4.13
C ASN A 26 8.13 -7.37 -3.12
N ALA A 27 8.44 -8.39 -2.34
CA ALA A 27 9.57 -8.39 -1.43
C ALA A 27 10.56 -9.46 -1.85
N SER A 28 11.84 -9.23 -1.58
CA SER A 28 12.84 -10.29 -1.50
C SER A 28 13.58 -10.21 -0.18
N ILE A 29 13.93 -11.35 0.40
CA ILE A 29 14.68 -11.38 1.67
C ILE A 29 16.17 -11.42 1.37
N GLU A 30 16.89 -10.39 1.85
CA GLU A 30 18.35 -10.34 1.74
C GLU A 30 19.02 -11.13 2.86
N ASN A 31 18.51 -10.97 4.08
CA ASN A 31 19.03 -11.67 5.24
C ASN A 31 17.94 -11.93 6.27
N LEU A 32 18.04 -13.07 6.95
CA LEU A 32 17.16 -13.48 8.02
C LEU A 32 17.98 -14.18 9.10
N ASP A 33 18.34 -13.43 10.14
CA ASP A 33 19.12 -13.93 11.27
C ASP A 33 18.19 -14.39 12.39
N PHE A 34 18.42 -15.61 12.89
CA PHE A 34 17.75 -16.16 14.05
C PHE A 34 18.74 -16.39 15.19
N LYS A 35 18.41 -15.90 16.37
CA LYS A 35 19.15 -16.20 17.60
C LYS A 35 18.25 -16.93 18.57
N LEU A 36 18.50 -18.23 18.75
CA LEU A 36 17.79 -19.06 19.71
C LEU A 36 18.17 -18.63 21.13
N LEU A 37 17.16 -18.27 21.93
CA LEU A 37 17.32 -17.86 23.33
C LEU A 37 17.01 -19.00 24.30
N GLU A 38 15.98 -19.79 23.99
CA GLU A 38 15.56 -20.92 24.81
C GLU A 38 14.88 -21.96 23.91
N SER A 39 15.23 -23.24 24.08
CA SER A 39 14.48 -24.36 23.50
C SER A 39 14.18 -25.40 24.58
N ARG A 40 12.90 -25.76 24.70
CA ARG A 40 12.42 -26.91 25.50
C ARG A 40 11.99 -28.07 24.61
N VAL A 41 12.39 -28.04 23.34
CA VAL A 41 12.15 -29.09 22.36
C VAL A 41 13.43 -29.91 22.26
N ARG A 42 13.30 -31.23 22.40
CA ARG A 42 14.46 -32.13 22.21
C ARG A 42 14.93 -32.00 20.76
N ASP A 43 16.24 -32.04 20.58
CA ASP A 43 16.89 -32.04 19.26
C ASP A 43 16.75 -30.75 18.44
N VAL A 44 16.38 -29.63 19.08
CA VAL A 44 16.42 -28.29 18.46
C VAL A 44 17.51 -27.47 19.13
N ASP A 45 18.67 -27.45 18.47
CA ASP A 45 19.78 -26.56 18.78
C ASP A 45 19.82 -25.37 17.81
N GLN A 46 20.80 -24.47 17.99
CA GLN A 46 20.95 -23.29 17.14
C GLN A 46 21.19 -23.64 15.66
N ALA A 47 21.90 -24.73 15.36
CA ALA A 47 22.19 -25.14 13.99
C ALA A 47 20.91 -25.60 13.28
N THR A 48 20.14 -26.48 13.93
CA THR A 48 18.85 -26.98 13.43
C THR A 48 17.85 -25.84 13.27
N PHE A 49 17.84 -24.89 14.19
CA PHE A 49 16.97 -23.71 14.12
C PHE A 49 17.41 -22.73 13.01
N SER A 50 18.70 -22.67 12.69
CA SER A 50 19.23 -21.87 11.57
C SER A 50 18.80 -22.43 10.22
N ASP A 51 18.78 -23.76 10.06
CA ASP A 51 18.33 -24.41 8.83
C ASP A 51 16.84 -24.18 8.58
N LEU A 52 16.02 -24.17 9.65
CA LEU A 52 14.63 -23.71 9.57
C LEU A 52 14.50 -22.26 9.12
N GLY A 53 15.52 -21.45 9.38
CA GLY A 53 15.55 -20.07 8.95
C GLY A 53 15.59 -19.90 7.44
N LEU A 54 16.25 -20.81 6.72
CA LEU A 54 16.27 -20.80 5.25
C LEU A 54 14.87 -21.05 4.69
N PHE A 55 14.15 -22.05 5.22
CA PHE A 55 12.76 -22.30 4.85
C PHE A 55 11.83 -21.16 5.28
N GLY A 56 12.09 -20.58 6.46
CA GLY A 56 11.37 -19.41 6.96
C GLY A 56 11.52 -18.20 6.06
N ALA A 57 12.70 -17.98 5.47
CA ALA A 57 12.93 -16.87 4.56
C ALA A 57 12.08 -16.99 3.30
N GLU A 58 12.07 -18.14 2.63
CA GLU A 58 11.25 -18.34 1.43
C GLU A 58 9.75 -18.16 1.72
N PHE A 59 9.28 -18.74 2.83
CA PHE A 59 7.90 -18.57 3.26
C PHE A 59 7.55 -17.10 3.55
N LEU A 60 8.40 -16.39 4.29
CA LEU A 60 8.20 -14.98 4.61
C LEU A 60 8.23 -14.10 3.36
N GLU A 61 9.10 -14.40 2.39
CA GLU A 61 9.16 -13.70 1.11
C GLU A 61 7.84 -13.81 0.34
N GLN A 62 7.29 -15.03 0.24
CA GLN A 62 6.00 -15.28 -0.39
C GLN A 62 4.89 -14.53 0.34
N LEU A 63 4.82 -14.64 1.67
CA LEU A 63 3.80 -13.98 2.48
C LEU A 63 3.84 -12.45 2.35
N LEU A 64 5.04 -11.86 2.42
CA LEU A 64 5.22 -10.41 2.25
C LEU A 64 4.81 -9.97 0.85
N THR A 65 5.17 -10.74 -0.17
CA THR A 65 4.77 -10.46 -1.55
C THR A 65 3.25 -10.53 -1.71
N GLU A 66 2.59 -11.53 -1.15
CA GLU A 66 1.12 -11.62 -1.15
C GLU A 66 0.46 -10.40 -0.49
N ILE A 67 0.97 -9.97 0.66
CA ILE A 67 0.49 -8.76 1.34
C ILE A 67 0.69 -7.51 0.47
N LEU A 68 1.85 -7.36 -0.15
CA LEU A 68 2.15 -6.24 -1.05
C LEU A 68 1.29 -6.27 -2.33
N GLN A 69 0.84 -7.44 -2.78
CA GLN A 69 -0.08 -7.59 -3.91
C GLN A 69 -1.53 -7.21 -3.57
N VAL A 70 -1.95 -7.29 -2.30
CA VAL A 70 -3.23 -6.66 -1.86
C VAL A 70 -3.18 -5.16 -2.17
N GLY A 71 -2.04 -4.55 -1.88
CA GLY A 71 -1.70 -3.18 -2.25
C GLY A 71 -2.39 -2.12 -1.42
N ILE A 72 -1.93 -0.88 -1.60
CA ILE A 72 -2.48 0.32 -0.98
C ILE A 72 -3.29 1.06 -2.04
N PHE A 73 -4.58 1.28 -1.78
CA PHE A 73 -5.42 2.08 -2.67
C PHE A 73 -5.04 3.55 -2.61
N MET A 74 -4.80 4.14 -3.79
CA MET A 74 -4.64 5.57 -3.91
C MET A 74 -5.99 6.26 -3.68
N PRO A 75 -6.04 7.32 -2.85
CA PRO A 75 -7.27 8.06 -2.64
C PRO A 75 -7.73 8.69 -3.97
N THR A 76 -9.01 8.52 -4.28
CA THR A 76 -9.65 9.11 -5.48
C THR A 76 -10.58 10.23 -5.07
N MET A 77 -10.61 11.33 -5.84
CA MET A 77 -11.60 12.39 -5.65
C MET A 77 -12.81 12.17 -6.57
N ARG A 78 -14.00 12.45 -6.05
CA ARG A 78 -15.24 12.32 -6.83
C ARG A 78 -15.19 13.24 -8.05
N GLY A 79 -15.45 12.68 -9.22
CA GLY A 79 -15.43 13.43 -10.47
C GLY A 79 -14.04 13.76 -11.01
N VAL A 80 -12.98 13.18 -10.45
CA VAL A 80 -11.60 13.35 -10.93
C VAL A 80 -11.08 12.01 -11.45
N ILE A 81 -10.50 12.04 -12.63
CA ILE A 81 -9.89 10.88 -13.29
C ILE A 81 -8.38 11.12 -13.33
N LEU A 82 -7.63 10.27 -12.63
CA LEU A 82 -6.17 10.30 -12.62
C LEU A 82 -5.60 9.80 -13.96
N LYS A 83 -4.49 10.39 -14.39
CA LYS A 83 -3.83 10.12 -15.67
C LYS A 83 -2.32 10.03 -15.47
N SER A 84 -1.73 9.00 -16.09
CA SER A 84 -0.30 8.74 -16.10
C SER A 84 0.35 8.89 -14.72
N PRO A 85 -0.10 8.14 -13.70
CA PRO A 85 0.49 8.23 -12.37
C PRO A 85 1.92 7.68 -12.42
N GLY A 86 2.86 8.41 -11.83
CA GLY A 86 4.23 8.01 -11.56
C GLY A 86 4.46 7.82 -10.07
N LEU A 87 5.28 6.84 -9.70
CA LEU A 87 5.63 6.52 -8.32
C LEU A 87 7.14 6.70 -8.13
N SER A 88 7.54 7.36 -7.04
CA SER A 88 8.94 7.42 -6.61
C SER A 88 9.07 7.21 -5.11
N VAL A 89 10.15 6.56 -4.70
CA VAL A 89 10.49 6.28 -3.30
C VAL A 89 11.40 7.39 -2.78
N HIS A 90 11.07 7.96 -1.63
CA HIS A 90 11.89 8.92 -0.90
C HIS A 90 12.11 8.41 0.53
N ASN A 91 13.11 8.96 1.25
CA ASN A 91 13.55 8.46 2.55
C ASN A 91 12.43 8.26 3.59
N ARG A 92 11.34 9.04 3.54
CA ARG A 92 10.25 8.98 4.54
C ARG A 92 8.86 8.84 3.94
N TYR A 93 8.74 8.78 2.61
CA TYR A 93 7.44 8.75 1.95
C TYR A 93 7.52 8.19 0.54
N LEU A 94 6.38 7.67 0.07
CA LEU A 94 6.14 7.36 -1.32
C LEU A 94 5.48 8.57 -1.98
N LYS A 95 6.03 9.02 -3.10
CA LYS A 95 5.45 10.12 -3.87
C LYS A 95 4.71 9.55 -5.06
N VAL A 96 3.43 9.87 -5.15
CA VAL A 96 2.63 9.66 -6.37
C VAL A 96 2.45 11.01 -7.04
N GLN A 97 2.86 11.10 -8.31
CA GLN A 97 2.65 12.28 -9.15
C GLN A 97 1.80 11.90 -10.34
N THR A 98 0.70 12.62 -10.58
CA THR A 98 -0.26 12.27 -11.63
C THR A 98 -0.89 13.53 -12.22
N TYR A 99 -1.22 13.49 -13.50
CA TYR A 99 -2.14 14.45 -14.10
C TYR A 99 -3.57 14.07 -13.74
N PHE A 100 -4.49 15.03 -13.77
CA PHE A 100 -5.89 14.73 -13.61
C PHE A 100 -6.73 15.43 -14.67
N ARG A 101 -7.87 14.82 -14.98
CA ARG A 101 -8.96 15.44 -15.74
C ARG A 101 -10.25 15.32 -14.95
N MET A 102 -11.18 16.23 -15.19
CA MET A 102 -12.51 16.16 -14.61
C MET A 102 -13.39 15.19 -15.43
N ASP A 103 -14.23 14.41 -14.74
CA ASP A 103 -15.28 13.62 -15.37
C ASP A 103 -16.32 14.56 -15.98
N GLU A 104 -16.60 14.40 -17.27
CA GLU A 104 -17.46 15.30 -18.03
C GLU A 104 -18.91 15.32 -17.50
N ARG A 105 -19.41 14.16 -17.05
CA ARG A 105 -20.77 14.08 -16.47
C ARG A 105 -20.83 14.80 -15.13
N PHE A 106 -19.78 14.67 -14.33
CA PHE A 106 -19.65 15.38 -13.06
C PHE A 106 -19.54 16.89 -13.29
N ALA A 107 -18.69 17.33 -14.23
CA ALA A 107 -18.56 18.72 -14.63
C ALA A 107 -19.91 19.30 -15.10
N GLY A 108 -20.63 18.57 -15.96
CA GLY A 108 -21.94 18.99 -16.45
C GLY A 108 -22.96 19.18 -15.32
N ARG A 109 -23.01 18.25 -14.35
CA ARG A 109 -23.90 18.39 -13.17
C ARG A 109 -23.51 19.58 -12.30
N LEU A 110 -22.22 19.84 -12.10
CA LEU A 110 -21.76 21.01 -11.34
C LEU A 110 -22.18 22.31 -12.01
N ILE A 111 -21.96 22.43 -13.32
CA ILE A 111 -22.34 23.63 -14.09
C ILE A 111 -23.86 23.83 -14.05
N GLN A 112 -24.65 22.78 -14.31
CA GLN A 112 -26.11 22.86 -14.26
C GLN A 112 -26.62 23.27 -12.87
N GLY A 113 -26.00 22.74 -11.80
CA GLY A 113 -26.31 23.11 -10.41
C GLY A 113 -26.03 24.59 -10.14
N ALA A 114 -24.86 25.08 -10.54
CA ALA A 114 -24.48 26.48 -10.36
C ALA A 114 -25.42 27.42 -11.12
N VAL A 115 -25.74 27.12 -12.39
CA VAL A 115 -26.68 27.91 -13.20
C VAL A 115 -28.05 27.99 -12.52
N ARG A 116 -28.59 26.85 -12.05
CA ARG A 116 -29.88 26.82 -11.34
C ARG A 116 -29.87 27.65 -10.05
N GLN A 117 -28.76 27.66 -9.30
CA GLN A 117 -28.63 28.48 -8.11
C GLN A 117 -28.60 29.98 -8.43
N THR A 118 -27.84 30.38 -9.46
CA THR A 118 -27.79 31.78 -9.90
C THR A 118 -29.16 32.31 -10.30
N PHE A 119 -29.94 31.52 -11.04
CA PHE A 119 -31.30 31.90 -11.41
C PHE A 119 -32.22 32.06 -10.21
N LYS A 120 -32.13 31.16 -9.21
CA LYS A 120 -32.88 31.29 -7.95
C LYS A 120 -32.49 32.55 -7.17
N SER A 121 -31.19 32.83 -7.03
CA SER A 121 -30.76 34.04 -6.32
C SER A 121 -31.20 35.32 -7.03
N MET A 122 -31.22 35.33 -8.37
CA MET A 122 -31.70 36.47 -9.15
C MET A 122 -33.21 36.66 -8.99
N SER A 123 -34.01 35.58 -9.02
CA SER A 123 -35.46 35.66 -8.79
C SER A 123 -35.79 36.14 -7.37
N ASP A 124 -35.04 35.67 -6.37
CA ASP A 124 -35.26 36.06 -4.98
C ASP A 124 -34.87 37.54 -4.74
N SER A 125 -33.82 38.03 -5.43
CA SER A 125 -33.40 39.44 -5.36
C SER A 125 -34.28 40.43 -6.13
N SER A 126 -35.15 39.95 -7.02
CA SER A 126 -36.10 40.79 -7.79
C SER A 126 -37.52 40.78 -7.21
N ALA A 127 -37.74 40.04 -6.12
CA ALA A 127 -39.01 39.94 -5.40
C ALA A 127 -39.01 40.67 -4.03
N GLY A 128 -37.95 41.42 -3.71
CA GLY A 128 -37.85 42.29 -2.53
C GLY A 128 -37.66 43.75 -2.94
#